data_AF-A0A9D2JF68-F1
#
_entry.id   AF-A0A9D2JF68-F1
#
_cell.length_a   1.000
_cell.length_b   1.000
_cell.length_c   1.000
_cell.angle_alpha   90.00
_cell.angle_beta   90.00
_cell.angle_gamma   90.00
#
_symmetry.space_group_name_H-M   'P 1'
#
loop_
_entity.id
_entity.type
_entity.pdbx_description
1 polymer ?
#
loop_
_entity_poly.entity_id
_entity_poly.type
_entity_poly.pdbx_seq_one_letter_code
_entity_poly.pdbx_strand_id
1 'polypeptide(L)'
;MPVEVTRTRVRRLNLRVRADGTVRLSVPARCPLSEAQGFLDAHAAWLRAQLARREGRAAAAKDLAKDGLFPLWGRLARLPEGMRPEDVWREELSRHLPEAAARAERALGVRASGWQLRSMSTRWGSCTPSTRRIRLNVRLAAYPPACLGYVVAHELCHLLEPSHNARFHELLAAACPSEREARAMLRQDACELASPDSFTTVNTHETISG
;
A
#
# COMPACT_ATOMS: atom_id res chain seq x y z
N MET A 1 -28.03 -3.08 5.60
CA MET A 1 -26.63 -3.56 5.47
C MET A 1 -26.35 -4.56 6.57
N PRO A 2 -25.91 -5.80 6.26
CA PRO A 2 -25.52 -6.75 7.29
C PRO A 2 -24.20 -6.31 7.94
N VAL A 3 -24.16 -6.30 9.28
CA VAL A 3 -22.95 -6.09 10.08
C VAL A 3 -22.68 -7.36 10.87
N GLU A 4 -21.49 -7.93 10.70
CA GLU A 4 -21.05 -9.08 11.50
C GLU A 4 -20.58 -8.59 12.88
N VAL A 5 -21.38 -8.85 13.91
CA VAL A 5 -21.02 -8.52 15.29
C VAL A 5 -20.35 -9.73 15.94
N THR A 6 -19.10 -9.57 16.37
CA THR A 6 -18.35 -10.60 17.13
C THR A 6 -18.04 -10.12 18.54
N ARG A 7 -18.39 -10.90 19.57
CA ARG A 7 -17.94 -10.69 20.96
C ARG A 7 -16.52 -11.24 21.13
N THR A 8 -15.58 -10.41 21.58
CA THR A 8 -14.15 -10.79 21.67
C THR A 8 -13.46 -10.10 22.87
N ARG A 9 -12.21 -10.49 23.19
CA ARG A 9 -11.38 -9.88 24.23
C ARG A 9 -10.79 -8.52 23.80
N VAL A 10 -11.63 -7.65 23.24
CA VAL A 10 -11.28 -6.25 22.96
C VAL A 10 -11.67 -5.37 24.14
N ARG A 11 -10.88 -4.33 24.40
CA ARG A 11 -11.16 -3.33 25.44
C ARG A 11 -12.09 -2.22 24.97
N ARG A 12 -12.33 -2.11 23.66
CA ARG A 12 -13.13 -1.06 22.99
C ARG A 12 -13.88 -1.65 21.81
N LEU A 13 -14.97 -0.99 21.40
CA LEU A 13 -15.69 -1.28 20.16
C LEU A 13 -14.75 -1.01 18.96
N ASN A 14 -14.66 -1.95 18.03
CA ASN A 14 -13.84 -1.80 16.81
C ASN A 14 -14.69 -2.09 15.58
N LEU A 15 -14.87 -1.10 14.72
CA LEU A 15 -15.62 -1.20 13.48
C LEU A 15 -14.68 -1.16 12.29
N ARG A 16 -14.80 -2.11 11.38
CA ARG A 16 -13.95 -2.21 10.18
C ARG A 16 -14.76 -2.68 8.97
N VAL A 17 -14.51 -2.07 7.81
CA VAL A 17 -14.97 -2.56 6.51
C VAL A 17 -13.85 -3.40 5.90
N ARG A 18 -14.16 -4.64 5.49
CA ARG A 18 -13.21 -5.56 4.87
C ARG A 18 -13.12 -5.35 3.36
N ALA A 19 -12.11 -5.94 2.73
CA ALA A 19 -11.88 -5.85 1.27
C ALA A 19 -13.04 -6.42 0.45
N ASP A 20 -13.74 -7.44 0.96
CA ASP A 20 -14.94 -8.04 0.36
C ASP A 20 -16.21 -7.18 0.51
N GLY A 21 -16.16 -6.10 1.29
CA GLY A 21 -17.29 -5.22 1.58
C GLY A 21 -18.02 -5.57 2.88
N THR A 22 -17.63 -6.65 3.57
CA THR A 22 -18.24 -7.05 4.83
C THR A 22 -17.88 -6.08 5.95
N VAL A 23 -18.88 -5.61 6.70
CA VAL A 23 -18.68 -4.75 7.87
C VAL A 23 -18.60 -5.61 9.12
N ARG A 24 -17.52 -5.50 9.88
CA ARG A 24 -17.34 -6.23 11.15
C ARG A 24 -17.26 -5.28 12.33
N LEU A 25 -18.06 -5.56 13.36
CA LEU A 25 -17.99 -4.91 14.66
C LEU A 25 -17.47 -5.90 15.70
N SER A 26 -16.32 -5.62 16.30
CA SER A 26 -15.82 -6.38 17.45
C SER A 26 -16.23 -5.67 18.74
N VAL A 27 -16.94 -6.38 19.63
CA VAL A 27 -17.47 -5.82 20.89
C VAL A 27 -16.88 -6.50 22.12
N PRO A 28 -16.65 -5.79 23.24
CA PRO A 28 -16.26 -6.40 24.50
C PRO A 28 -17.29 -7.43 24.99
N ALA A 29 -16.84 -8.49 25.65
CA ALA A 29 -17.68 -9.62 26.07
C ALA A 29 -18.95 -9.21 26.85
N ARG A 30 -18.85 -8.15 27.68
CA ARG A 30 -19.94 -7.63 28.52
C ARG A 30 -20.64 -6.39 27.97
N CYS A 31 -20.34 -5.97 26.75
CA CYS A 31 -20.97 -4.79 26.14
C CYS A 31 -22.46 -5.08 25.84
N PRO A 32 -23.42 -4.26 26.33
CA PRO A 32 -24.83 -4.38 25.98
C PRO A 32 -25.06 -4.23 24.46
N LEU A 33 -26.08 -4.91 23.94
CA LEU A 33 -26.44 -4.79 22.52
C LEU A 33 -26.90 -3.38 22.15
N SER A 34 -27.56 -2.66 23.05
CA SER A 34 -27.97 -1.27 22.86
C SER A 34 -26.79 -0.32 22.68
N GLU A 35 -25.71 -0.52 23.43
CA GLU A 35 -24.47 0.26 23.30
C GLU A 35 -23.78 -0.05 21.95
N ALA A 36 -23.73 -1.33 21.57
CA ALA A 36 -23.21 -1.74 20.27
C ALA A 36 -24.05 -1.15 19.11
N GLN A 37 -25.39 -1.11 19.25
CA GLN A 37 -26.30 -0.53 18.28
C GLN A 37 -26.12 1.00 18.20
N GLY A 38 -26.11 1.71 19.33
CA GLY A 38 -25.89 3.15 19.35
C GLY A 38 -24.54 3.54 18.75
N PHE A 39 -23.51 2.71 18.94
CA PHE A 39 -22.23 2.88 18.28
C PHE A 39 -22.34 2.73 16.74
N LEU A 40 -23.09 1.75 16.24
CA LEU A 40 -23.33 1.60 14.81
C LEU A 40 -24.10 2.77 14.22
N ASP A 41 -25.14 3.25 14.91
CA ASP A 41 -25.96 4.37 14.46
C ASP A 41 -25.12 5.65 14.34
N ALA A 42 -24.30 5.93 15.36
CA ALA A 42 -23.36 7.05 15.35
C ALA A 42 -22.33 6.97 14.21
N HIS A 43 -22.00 5.76 13.72
CA HIS A 43 -21.03 5.53 12.64
C HIS A 43 -21.70 5.20 11.29
N ALA A 44 -23.03 5.25 11.19
CA ALA A 44 -23.76 4.84 9.99
C ALA A 44 -23.40 5.70 8.77
N ALA A 45 -23.28 7.01 8.95
CA ALA A 45 -22.87 7.92 7.88
C ALA A 45 -21.44 7.61 7.39
N TRP A 46 -20.52 7.36 8.32
CA TRP A 46 -19.16 6.95 8.00
C TRP A 46 -19.12 5.61 7.24
N LEU A 47 -19.89 4.60 7.68
CA LEU A 47 -19.99 3.30 7.00
C LEU A 47 -20.49 3.44 5.56
N ARG A 48 -21.57 4.21 5.35
CA ARG A 48 -22.10 4.48 4.00
C ARG A 48 -21.06 5.15 3.12
N ALA A 49 -20.37 6.17 3.64
CA ALA A 49 -19.32 6.86 2.89
C ALA A 49 -18.14 5.93 2.54
N GLN A 50 -17.75 5.02 3.44
CA GLN A 50 -16.70 4.02 3.17
C GLN A 50 -17.12 3.02 2.10
N LEU A 51 -18.35 2.51 2.14
CA LEU A 51 -18.85 1.58 1.12
C LEU A 51 -19.03 2.25 -0.23
N ALA A 52 -19.64 3.44 -0.28
CA ALA A 52 -19.80 4.20 -1.52
C ALA A 52 -18.43 4.51 -2.16
N ARG A 53 -17.43 4.92 -1.36
CA ARG A 53 -16.06 5.11 -1.84
C ARG A 53 -15.46 3.82 -2.40
N ARG A 54 -15.69 2.67 -1.74
CA ARG A 54 -15.22 1.36 -2.22
C ARG A 54 -15.89 0.98 -3.54
N GLU A 55 -17.20 1.14 -3.65
CA GLU A 55 -17.97 0.87 -4.86
C GLU A 55 -17.51 1.77 -6.02
N GLY A 56 -17.34 3.07 -5.76
CA GLY A 56 -16.80 4.01 -6.74
C GLY A 56 -15.41 3.62 -7.24
N ARG A 57 -14.50 3.23 -6.35
CA ARG A 57 -13.16 2.73 -6.73
C ARG A 57 -13.23 1.43 -7.54
N ALA A 58 -14.10 0.49 -7.14
CA ALA A 58 -14.29 -0.76 -7.85
C ALA A 58 -14.90 -0.54 -9.25
N ALA A 59 -15.81 0.42 -9.39
CA ALA A 59 -16.37 0.83 -10.67
C ALA A 59 -15.30 1.46 -11.57
N ALA A 60 -14.55 2.46 -11.06
CA ALA A 60 -13.48 3.12 -11.81
C ALA A 60 -12.39 2.12 -12.27
N ALA A 61 -11.98 1.20 -11.39
CA ALA A 61 -11.03 0.15 -11.76
C ALA A 61 -11.58 -0.80 -12.83
N LYS A 62 -12.88 -1.13 -12.77
CA LYS A 62 -13.53 -1.93 -13.82
C LYS A 62 -13.61 -1.18 -15.15
N ASP A 63 -13.90 0.11 -15.13
CA ASP A 63 -13.99 0.92 -16.34
C ASP A 63 -12.61 1.05 -17.01
N LEU A 64 -11.56 1.36 -16.26
CA LEU A 64 -10.19 1.32 -16.76
C LEU A 64 -9.84 -0.05 -17.34
N ALA A 65 -10.21 -1.13 -16.66
CA ALA A 65 -9.94 -2.49 -17.14
C ALA A 65 -10.68 -2.84 -18.44
N LYS A 66 -11.89 -2.29 -18.68
CA LYS A 66 -12.59 -2.44 -19.98
C LYS A 66 -11.81 -1.79 -21.11
N ASP A 67 -11.18 -0.65 -20.83
CA ASP A 67 -10.29 0.04 -21.77
C ASP A 67 -8.88 -0.58 -21.82
N GLY A 68 -8.68 -1.73 -21.14
CA GLY A 68 -7.39 -2.40 -21.05
C GLY A 68 -6.33 -1.57 -20.33
N LEU A 69 -6.72 -0.60 -19.50
CA LEU A 69 -5.83 0.28 -18.75
C LEU A 69 -5.71 -0.16 -17.29
N PHE A 70 -4.54 0.07 -16.70
CA PHE A 70 -4.29 -0.19 -15.28
C PHE A 70 -3.23 0.79 -14.73
N PRO A 71 -3.22 1.07 -13.43
CA PRO A 71 -2.22 1.94 -12.82
C PRO A 71 -0.86 1.22 -12.74
N LEU A 72 0.18 1.90 -13.21
CA LEU A 72 1.57 1.47 -13.14
C LEU A 72 2.47 2.68 -12.91
N TRP A 73 3.22 2.70 -11.81
CA TRP A 73 4.16 3.75 -11.45
C TRP A 73 3.58 5.18 -11.45
N GLY A 74 2.30 5.33 -11.05
CA GLY A 74 1.63 6.64 -11.02
C GLY A 74 1.11 7.12 -12.37
N ARG A 75 1.08 6.26 -13.39
CA ARG A 75 0.46 6.54 -14.69
C ARG A 75 -0.50 5.42 -15.08
N LEU A 76 -1.38 5.70 -16.03
CA LEU A 76 -2.19 4.67 -16.67
C LEU A 76 -1.38 4.02 -17.79
N ALA A 77 -1.32 2.69 -17.80
CA ALA A 77 -0.64 1.90 -18.82
C ALA A 77 -1.60 0.88 -19.44
N ARG A 78 -1.35 0.48 -20.68
CA ARG A 78 -2.09 -0.60 -21.35
C ARG A 78 -1.62 -1.93 -20.79
N LEU A 79 -2.56 -2.76 -20.33
CA LEU A 79 -2.30 -4.12 -19.89
C LEU A 79 -1.95 -4.99 -21.10
N PRO A 80 -0.81 -5.70 -21.11
CA PRO A 80 -0.48 -6.63 -22.18
C PRO A 80 -1.52 -7.74 -22.29
N GLU A 81 -1.76 -8.21 -23.52
CA GLU A 81 -2.73 -9.27 -23.78
C GLU A 81 -2.39 -10.55 -23.02
N GLY A 82 -3.41 -11.19 -22.42
CA GLY A 82 -3.26 -12.43 -21.66
C GLY A 82 -2.60 -12.27 -20.28
N MET A 83 -2.16 -11.07 -19.88
CA MET A 83 -1.57 -10.82 -18.56
C MET A 83 -2.60 -10.28 -17.57
N ARG A 84 -2.36 -10.52 -16.27
CA ARG A 84 -3.07 -9.81 -15.20
C ARG A 84 -2.19 -8.67 -14.66
N PRO A 85 -2.78 -7.61 -14.09
CA PRO A 85 -2.01 -6.52 -13.48
C PRO A 85 -0.96 -7.01 -12.46
N GLU A 86 -1.29 -8.02 -11.65
CA GLU A 86 -0.36 -8.59 -10.67
C GLU A 86 0.90 -9.20 -11.27
N ASP A 87 0.81 -9.74 -12.49
CA ASP A 87 1.94 -10.34 -13.18
C ASP A 87 2.88 -9.23 -13.69
N VAL A 88 2.32 -8.18 -14.30
CA VAL A 88 3.09 -7.00 -14.74
C VAL A 88 3.72 -6.27 -13.55
N TRP A 89 2.95 -6.01 -12.50
CA TRP A 89 3.45 -5.38 -11.28
C TRP A 89 4.59 -6.15 -10.62
N ARG A 90 4.54 -7.48 -10.66
CA ARG A 90 5.62 -8.33 -10.14
C ARG A 90 6.90 -8.19 -10.95
N GLU A 91 6.80 -8.19 -12.27
CA GLU A 91 7.96 -8.00 -13.14
C GLU A 91 8.59 -6.62 -12.92
N GLU A 92 7.77 -5.59 -12.91
CA GLU A 92 8.19 -4.21 -12.71
C GLU A 92 8.88 -4.02 -11.35
N LEU A 93 8.30 -4.57 -10.28
CA LEU A 93 8.99 -4.56 -8.97
C LEU A 93 10.28 -5.34 -8.99
N SER A 94 10.35 -6.47 -9.69
CA SER A 94 11.59 -7.25 -9.77
C SER A 94 12.70 -6.46 -10.47
N ARG A 95 12.35 -5.64 -11.47
CA ARG A 95 13.28 -4.73 -12.17
C ARG A 95 13.76 -3.58 -11.28
N HIS A 96 12.86 -2.93 -10.54
CA HIS A 96 13.17 -1.72 -9.76
C HIS A 96 13.63 -1.97 -8.32
N LEU A 97 13.33 -3.12 -7.73
CA LEU A 97 13.66 -3.44 -6.34
C LEU A 97 15.16 -3.40 -6.03
N PRO A 98 16.07 -3.96 -6.87
CA PRO A 98 17.50 -3.96 -6.55
C PRO A 98 18.06 -2.55 -6.31
N GLU A 99 17.66 -1.57 -7.13
CA GLU A 99 18.10 -0.18 -6.98
C GLU A 99 17.54 0.45 -5.69
N ALA A 100 16.24 0.32 -5.47
CA ALA A 100 15.58 0.86 -4.27
C ALA A 100 16.16 0.25 -2.99
N ALA A 101 16.38 -1.07 -2.97
CA ALA A 101 17.01 -1.80 -1.88
C ALA A 101 18.44 -1.31 -1.65
N ALA A 102 19.26 -1.26 -2.70
CA ALA A 102 20.66 -0.84 -2.57
C ALA A 102 20.80 0.58 -2.01
N ARG A 103 19.92 1.50 -2.42
CA ARG A 103 19.88 2.87 -1.87
C ARG A 103 19.58 2.88 -0.37
N ALA A 104 18.51 2.20 0.05
CA ALA A 104 18.09 2.18 1.45
C ALA A 104 19.07 1.39 2.35
N GLU A 105 19.60 0.27 1.85
CA GLU A 105 20.61 -0.54 2.54
C GLU A 105 21.90 0.25 2.80
N ARG A 106 22.36 1.05 1.81
CA ARG A 106 23.49 1.95 2.00
C ARG A 106 23.20 3.03 3.03
N ALA A 107 22.04 3.67 2.95
CA ALA A 107 21.66 4.75 3.87
C ALA A 107 21.54 4.27 5.32
N LEU A 108 21.08 3.03 5.53
CA LEU A 108 20.86 2.44 6.86
C LEU A 108 22.02 1.58 7.37
N GLY A 109 23.01 1.26 6.53
CA GLY A 109 24.11 0.38 6.90
C GLY A 109 23.67 -1.07 7.19
N VAL A 110 22.61 -1.55 6.54
CA VAL A 110 22.07 -2.91 6.73
C VAL A 110 21.89 -3.65 5.42
N ARG A 111 21.77 -4.97 5.48
CA ARG A 111 21.38 -5.82 4.34
C ARG A 111 20.22 -6.75 4.67
N ALA A 112 19.28 -6.90 3.75
CA ALA A 112 18.30 -7.98 3.80
C ALA A 112 18.96 -9.31 3.37
N SER A 113 18.50 -10.44 3.91
CA SER A 113 18.94 -11.77 3.46
C SER A 113 18.22 -12.25 2.20
N GLY A 114 17.12 -11.60 1.84
CA GLY A 114 16.36 -11.91 0.65
C GLY A 114 15.02 -11.19 0.59
N TRP A 115 14.50 -11.07 -0.63
CA TRP A 115 13.28 -10.36 -0.95
C TRP A 115 12.23 -11.30 -1.53
N GLN A 116 10.97 -11.16 -1.14
CA GLN A 116 9.85 -11.91 -1.71
C GLN A 116 8.73 -10.97 -2.15
N LEU A 117 8.33 -11.07 -3.41
CA LEU A 117 7.17 -10.36 -3.92
C LEU A 117 5.90 -11.22 -3.74
N ARG A 118 4.85 -10.66 -3.14
CA ARG A 118 3.59 -11.37 -2.86
C ARG A 118 2.38 -10.48 -3.16
N SER A 119 1.27 -11.08 -3.55
CA SER A 119 -0.02 -10.37 -3.49
C SER A 119 -0.52 -10.47 -2.06
N MET A 120 -0.77 -9.32 -1.43
CA MET A 120 -1.18 -9.23 -0.02
C MET A 120 -2.39 -8.30 0.10
N SER A 121 -3.31 -8.63 1.00
CA SER A 121 -4.57 -7.88 1.18
C SER A 121 -4.51 -6.81 2.28
N THR A 122 -3.56 -6.89 3.20
CA THR A 122 -3.57 -6.10 4.45
C THR A 122 -2.31 -5.30 4.73
N ARG A 123 -1.22 -5.53 3.99
CA ARG A 123 0.08 -4.91 4.23
C ARG A 123 0.80 -4.59 2.93
N TRP A 124 1.62 -3.56 2.97
CA TRP A 124 2.52 -3.16 1.87
C TRP A 124 3.86 -3.90 1.93
N GLY A 125 4.33 -4.22 3.13
CA GLY A 125 5.53 -4.99 3.37
C GLY A 125 5.47 -5.75 4.69
N SER A 126 6.49 -6.58 4.91
CA SER A 126 6.79 -7.15 6.23
C SER A 126 8.24 -7.58 6.28
N CYS A 127 8.86 -7.39 7.45
CA CYS A 127 10.19 -7.86 7.77
C CYS A 127 10.13 -9.00 8.80
N THR A 128 11.00 -10.00 8.67
CA THR A 128 11.26 -11.00 9.71
C THR A 128 12.65 -10.75 10.29
N PRO A 129 12.80 -9.96 11.38
CA PRO A 129 14.11 -9.48 11.83
C PRO A 129 15.12 -10.59 12.10
N SER A 130 14.69 -11.71 12.67
CA SER A 130 15.54 -12.87 12.98
C SER A 130 16.19 -13.51 11.76
N THR A 131 15.50 -13.53 10.62
CA THR A 131 16.03 -14.10 9.36
C THR A 131 16.44 -13.02 8.37
N ARG A 132 16.17 -11.74 8.66
CA ARG A 132 16.39 -10.58 7.80
C ARG A 132 15.71 -10.67 6.43
N ARG A 133 14.69 -11.51 6.30
CA ARG A 133 13.91 -11.69 5.06
C ARG A 133 12.79 -10.66 5.00
N ILE A 134 12.65 -10.01 3.85
CA ILE A 134 11.64 -8.98 3.61
C ILE A 134 10.66 -9.44 2.54
N ARG A 135 9.38 -9.15 2.76
CA ARG A 135 8.30 -9.37 1.79
C ARG A 135 7.70 -8.04 1.40
N LEU A 136 7.41 -7.86 0.11
CA LEU A 136 6.77 -6.67 -0.43
C LEU A 136 5.52 -7.06 -1.22
N ASN A 137 4.52 -6.19 -1.17
CA ASN A 137 3.29 -6.35 -1.93
C ASN A 137 3.52 -5.95 -3.39
N VAL A 138 3.15 -6.83 -4.33
CA VAL A 138 3.30 -6.53 -5.77
C VAL A 138 2.54 -5.28 -6.19
N ARG A 139 1.43 -4.97 -5.52
CA ARG A 139 0.61 -3.79 -5.82
C ARG A 139 1.37 -2.46 -5.59
N LEU A 140 2.56 -2.45 -4.99
CA LEU A 140 3.39 -1.25 -4.91
C LEU A 140 3.71 -0.67 -6.30
N ALA A 141 3.83 -1.51 -7.33
CA ALA A 141 4.02 -1.03 -8.70
C ALA A 141 2.83 -0.24 -9.26
N ALA A 142 1.65 -0.30 -8.63
CA ALA A 142 0.52 0.54 -9.04
C ALA A 142 0.68 2.01 -8.62
N TYR A 143 1.61 2.32 -7.72
CA TYR A 143 1.80 3.65 -7.13
C TYR A 143 3.08 4.31 -7.66
N PRO A 144 3.23 5.64 -7.55
CA PRO A 144 4.47 6.32 -7.93
C PRO A 144 5.72 5.67 -7.31
N PRO A 145 6.89 5.68 -8.00
CA PRO A 145 8.10 4.97 -7.56
C PRO A 145 8.58 5.30 -6.13
N ALA A 146 8.28 6.50 -5.63
CA ALA A 146 8.57 6.91 -4.26
C ALA A 146 7.94 5.96 -3.21
N CYS A 147 6.78 5.37 -3.51
CA CYS A 147 6.11 4.42 -2.63
C CYS A 147 6.91 3.13 -2.43
N LEU A 148 7.57 2.62 -3.49
CA LEU A 148 8.47 1.47 -3.36
C LEU A 148 9.65 1.81 -2.44
N GLY A 149 10.30 2.95 -2.68
CA GLY A 149 11.43 3.41 -1.88
C GLY A 149 11.08 3.53 -0.40
N TYR A 150 9.93 4.13 -0.09
CA TYR A 150 9.44 4.27 1.28
C TYR A 150 9.20 2.93 1.96
N VAL A 151 8.51 1.98 1.33
CA VAL A 151 8.23 0.68 1.97
C VAL A 151 9.50 -0.15 2.13
N VAL A 152 10.41 -0.12 1.15
CA VAL A 152 11.73 -0.76 1.27
C VAL A 152 12.51 -0.20 2.47
N ALA A 153 12.59 1.13 2.61
CA ALA A 153 13.26 1.77 3.73
C ALA A 153 12.58 1.41 5.07
N HIS A 154 11.25 1.41 5.11
CA HIS A 154 10.47 1.03 6.29
C HIS A 154 10.78 -0.39 6.78
N GLU A 155 10.75 -1.38 5.88
CA GLU A 155 11.02 -2.77 6.25
C GLU A 155 12.49 -3.00 6.64
N LEU A 156 13.43 -2.26 6.05
CA LEU A 156 14.84 -2.31 6.44
C LEU A 156 15.09 -1.65 7.79
N CYS A 157 14.38 -0.56 8.14
CA CYS A 157 14.45 0.06 9.46
C CYS A 157 14.10 -0.95 10.57
N HIS A 158 13.15 -1.87 10.30
CA HIS A 158 12.80 -2.94 11.24
C HIS A 158 13.92 -3.94 11.54
N LEU A 159 15.01 -3.96 10.76
CA LEU A 159 16.22 -4.73 11.08
C LEU A 159 17.06 -4.09 12.20
N LEU A 160 16.91 -2.79 12.41
CA LEU A 160 17.62 -2.01 13.43
C LEU A 160 16.73 -1.69 14.63
N GLU A 161 15.46 -1.40 14.38
CA GLU A 161 14.47 -0.98 15.37
C GLU A 161 13.11 -1.64 15.08
N PRO A 162 12.74 -2.70 15.84
CA PRO A 162 11.49 -3.43 15.61
C PRO A 162 10.23 -2.60 15.86
N SER A 163 10.29 -1.57 16.71
CA SER A 163 9.15 -0.72 17.06
C SER A 163 9.09 0.56 16.21
N HIS A 164 7.95 1.25 16.17
CA HIS A 164 7.82 2.56 15.50
C HIS A 164 8.09 3.71 16.49
N ASN A 165 9.22 3.67 17.20
CA ASN A 165 9.60 4.70 18.18
C ASN A 165 10.35 5.89 17.53
N ALA A 166 10.85 6.83 18.34
CA ALA A 166 11.58 8.00 17.84
C ALA A 166 12.79 7.62 16.96
N ARG A 167 13.59 6.64 17.41
CA ARG A 167 14.74 6.12 16.67
C ARG A 167 14.33 5.55 15.30
N PHE A 168 13.22 4.83 15.23
CA PHE A 168 12.69 4.33 13.95
C PHE A 168 12.40 5.49 12.98
N HIS A 169 11.73 6.53 13.46
CA HIS A 169 11.38 7.68 12.63
C HIS A 169 12.61 8.46 12.17
N GLU A 170 13.64 8.60 13.00
CA GLU A 170 14.93 9.18 12.63
C GLU A 170 15.62 8.38 11.51
N LEU A 171 15.71 7.05 11.67
CA LEU A 171 16.28 6.15 10.67
C LEU A 171 15.52 6.23 9.33
N LEU A 172 14.19 6.21 9.40
CA LEU A 172 13.36 6.24 8.20
C LEU A 172 13.45 7.58 7.47
N ALA A 173 13.44 8.70 8.18
CA ALA A 173 13.60 10.02 7.59
C ALA A 173 14.97 10.20 6.92
N ALA A 174 16.03 9.66 7.52
CA ALA A 174 17.37 9.67 6.92
C ALA A 174 17.46 8.81 5.65
N ALA A 175 16.82 7.63 5.65
CA ALA A 175 16.86 6.71 4.51
C ALA A 175 15.87 7.06 3.38
N CYS A 176 14.79 7.78 3.70
CA CYS A 176 13.73 8.17 2.77
C CYS A 176 13.14 9.54 3.15
N PRO A 177 13.76 10.66 2.72
CA PRO A 177 13.26 12.00 3.03
C PRO A 177 11.82 12.27 2.57
N SER A 178 11.38 11.60 1.49
CA SER A 178 10.02 11.69 0.95
C SER A 178 9.00 10.81 1.68
N GLU A 179 9.31 10.29 2.88
CA GLU A 179 8.46 9.31 3.58
C GLU A 179 7.01 9.79 3.80
N ARG A 180 6.82 11.08 4.09
CA ARG A 180 5.51 11.66 4.37
C ARG A 180 4.60 11.63 3.14
N GLU A 181 5.13 12.04 2.01
CA GLU A 181 4.43 12.07 0.72
C GLU A 181 4.10 10.65 0.25
N ALA A 182 5.08 9.74 0.30
CA ALA A 182 4.89 8.35 -0.07
C ALA A 182 3.82 7.66 0.79
N ARG A 183 3.85 7.91 2.12
CA ARG A 183 2.83 7.40 3.05
C ARG A 183 1.45 8.01 2.79
N ALA A 184 1.36 9.25 2.31
CA ALA A 184 0.10 9.86 1.92
C ALA A 184 -0.45 9.23 0.63
N MET A 185 0.39 9.01 -0.38
CA MET A 185 0.02 8.34 -1.63
C MET A 185 -0.52 6.92 -1.38
N LEU A 186 0.11 6.14 -0.51
CA LEU A 186 -0.34 4.77 -0.17
C LEU A 186 -1.70 4.69 0.57
N ARG A 187 -2.32 5.83 0.89
CA ARG A 187 -3.69 5.91 1.43
C ARG A 187 -4.75 6.22 0.37
N GLN A 188 -4.32 6.68 -0.80
CA GLN A 188 -5.18 7.03 -1.91
C GLN A 188 -5.44 5.80 -2.78
N ASP A 189 -6.37 5.91 -3.72
CA ASP A 189 -6.52 4.87 -4.73
C ASP A 189 -5.43 5.01 -5.81
N ALA A 190 -4.88 3.89 -6.25
CA ALA A 190 -3.85 3.90 -7.30
C ALA A 190 -4.38 4.44 -8.63
N CYS A 191 -5.66 4.21 -8.94
CA CYS A 191 -6.29 4.72 -10.17
C CYS A 191 -6.52 6.23 -10.09
N GLU A 192 -6.84 6.76 -8.91
CA GLU A 192 -6.98 8.21 -8.67
C GLU A 192 -5.63 8.93 -8.79
N LEU A 193 -4.54 8.29 -8.35
CA LEU A 193 -3.18 8.83 -8.49
C LEU A 193 -2.61 8.70 -9.90
N ALA A 194 -3.06 7.71 -10.66
CA ALA A 194 -2.57 7.46 -12.00
C ALA A 194 -3.09 8.52 -12.97
N SER A 195 -2.19 9.38 -13.43
CA SER A 195 -2.53 10.41 -14.43
C SER A 195 -2.33 9.85 -15.85
N PRO A 196 -3.17 10.23 -16.83
CA PRO A 196 -2.95 9.90 -18.24
C PRO A 196 -1.71 10.63 -18.81
N ASP A 197 -1.39 11.82 -18.29
CA ASP A 197 -0.33 12.70 -18.80
C ASP A 197 0.74 12.98 -17.74
N SER A 198 1.78 12.15 -17.69
CA SER A 198 3.03 12.47 -16.99
C SER A 198 4.20 11.99 -17.82
N PHE A 199 4.47 12.69 -18.92
CA PHE A 199 5.75 12.61 -19.62
C PHE A 199 6.79 13.39 -18.80
N THR A 200 7.73 12.70 -18.17
CA THR A 200 9.07 13.28 -18.07
C THR A 200 9.75 12.92 -19.37
N THR A 201 9.87 13.88 -20.28
CA THR A 201 10.76 13.77 -21.44
C THR A 201 12.11 13.29 -20.92
N VAL A 202 12.48 12.06 -21.25
CA VAL A 202 13.87 11.65 -21.18
C VAL A 202 14.52 12.46 -22.27
N ASN A 203 15.13 13.61 -21.92
CA ASN A 203 15.99 14.34 -22.83
C ASN A 203 17.12 13.39 -23.20
N THR A 204 16.97 12.69 -24.33
CA THR A 204 18.11 12.11 -25.03
C THR A 204 18.95 13.29 -25.47
N HIS A 205 20.08 13.47 -24.79
CA HIS A 205 21.13 14.40 -25.16
C HIS A 205 21.33 14.38 -26.68
N GLU A 206 21.18 15.55 -27.31
CA GLU A 206 21.83 15.84 -28.58
C GLU A 206 23.33 15.65 -28.39
N THR A 207 23.90 14.67 -29.07
CA THR A 207 25.35 14.62 -29.27
C THR A 207 25.69 15.59 -30.40
N ILE A 208 26.11 16.80 -30.03
CA ILE A 208 26.88 17.68 -30.90
C ILE A 208 28.30 17.14 -30.94
N SER A 209 28.78 16.77 -32.12
CA SER A 209 30.20 16.78 -32.55
C SER A 209 30.14 16.62 -34.08
N GLY A 210 30.65 17.53 -34.91
CA GLY A 210 31.94 18.21 -34.78
C GLY A 210 32.93 17.44 -35.64
#